data_AF-A0A679IBS5-F1
#
_entry.id   AF-A0A679IBS5-F1
#
_cell.length_a   1.000
_cell.length_b   1.000
_cell.length_c   1.000
_cell.angle_alpha   90.00
_cell.angle_beta   90.00
_cell.angle_gamma   90.00
#
_symmetry.space_group_name_H-M   'P 1'
#
loop_
_entity.id
_entity.type
_entity.pdbx_description
1 polymer ?
#
loop_
_entity_poly.entity_id
_entity_poly.type
_entity_poly.pdbx_seq_one_letter_code
_entity_poly.pdbx_strand_id
1 'polypeptide(L)'
;MLKNIARNIGYTPLVYDRFNKKLKTNYTSGQIEKLVQVILLAEDTKITRFGKNYYIWQPERKIQLTINANNYRLITADSVEKLPTQKN
;
A
#
# COMPACT_ATOMS: atom_id res chain seq x y z
N MET A 1 -2.83 -9.48 -11.16
CA MET A 1 -3.19 -9.28 -9.74
C MET A 1 -3.17 -7.81 -9.32
N LEU A 2 -2.02 -7.11 -9.37
CA LEU A 2 -1.91 -5.68 -8.99
C LEU A 2 -2.91 -4.77 -9.72
N LYS A 3 -3.08 -4.94 -11.03
CA LYS A 3 -4.11 -4.23 -11.82
C LYS A 3 -5.54 -4.41 -11.29
N ASN A 4 -5.86 -5.56 -10.68
CA ASN A 4 -7.17 -5.79 -10.09
C ASN A 4 -7.31 -5.06 -8.75
N ILE A 5 -6.25 -5.05 -7.94
CA ILE A 5 -6.20 -4.28 -6.68
C ILE A 5 -6.33 -2.80 -6.99
N ALA A 6 -5.60 -2.27 -7.98
CA ALA A 6 -5.65 -0.87 -8.40
C ALA A 6 -7.05 -0.41 -8.81
N ARG A 7 -7.82 -1.27 -9.49
CA ARG A 7 -9.19 -0.96 -9.92
C ARG A 7 -10.22 -0.96 -8.79
N ASN A 8 -9.98 -1.72 -7.72
CA ASN A 8 -10.97 -1.97 -6.67
C ASN A 8 -10.54 -1.43 -5.30
N ILE A 9 -9.41 -0.72 -5.23
CA ILE A 9 -8.86 -0.26 -3.97
C ILE A 9 -9.82 0.71 -3.28
N GLY A 10 -10.14 0.41 -2.03
CA GLY A 10 -10.99 1.26 -1.19
C GLY A 10 -10.20 2.04 -0.16
N TYR A 11 -10.70 3.23 0.18
CA TYR A 11 -10.13 4.12 1.19
C TYR A 11 -11.17 4.46 2.25
N THR A 12 -10.72 4.78 3.45
CA THR A 12 -11.56 5.36 4.51
C THR A 12 -10.83 6.55 5.13
N PRO A 13 -11.54 7.49 5.80
CA PRO A 13 -10.89 8.63 6.44
C PRO A 13 -9.69 8.27 7.33
N LEU A 14 -9.84 7.22 8.15
CA LEU A 14 -8.78 6.70 9.03
C LEU A 14 -7.50 6.26 8.29
N VAL A 15 -7.62 5.83 7.04
CA VAL A 15 -6.48 5.37 6.23
C VAL A 15 -5.60 6.56 5.86
N TYR A 16 -6.19 7.69 5.50
CA TYR A 16 -5.42 8.88 5.13
C TYR A 16 -4.59 9.39 6.32
N ASP A 17 -5.19 9.43 7.51
CA ASP A 17 -4.49 9.82 8.74
C ASP A 17 -3.33 8.87 9.06
N ARG A 18 -3.58 7.56 8.97
CA ARG A 18 -2.55 6.55 9.24
C ARG A 18 -1.42 6.62 8.21
N PHE A 19 -1.74 6.80 6.94
CA PHE A 19 -0.77 6.93 5.86
C PHE A 19 0.20 8.08 6.14
N ASN A 20 -0.34 9.27 6.40
CA ASN A 20 0.46 10.45 6.73
C ASN A 20 1.29 10.26 7.99
N LYS A 21 0.69 9.73 9.06
CA LYS A 21 1.40 9.47 10.31
C LYS A 21 2.57 8.50 10.13
N LYS A 22 2.39 7.44 9.35
CA LYS A 22 3.40 6.40 9.16
C LYS A 22 4.53 6.82 8.23
N LEU A 23 4.23 7.59 7.19
CA LEU A 23 5.24 8.10 6.25
C LEU A 23 5.81 9.47 6.66
N LYS A 24 5.30 10.07 7.75
CA LYS A 24 5.67 11.42 8.21
C LYS A 24 5.44 12.48 7.12
N THR A 25 4.30 12.38 6.44
CA THR A 25 3.89 13.28 5.35
C THR A 25 2.63 14.08 5.74
N ASN A 26 2.26 15.06 4.92
CA ASN A 26 1.01 15.81 5.05
C ASN A 26 0.27 15.86 3.71
N TYR A 27 0.07 14.70 3.09
CA TYR A 27 -0.60 14.58 1.81
C TYR A 27 -2.12 14.71 1.97
N THR A 28 -2.76 15.33 0.97
CA THR A 28 -4.22 15.28 0.83
C THR A 28 -4.67 13.87 0.43
N SER A 29 -5.96 13.57 0.59
CA SER A 29 -6.55 12.29 0.16
C SER A 29 -6.25 12.01 -1.32
N GLY A 30 -6.43 12.99 -2.21
CA GLY A 30 -6.13 12.85 -3.64
C GLY A 30 -4.65 12.60 -3.94
N GLN A 31 -3.73 13.20 -3.18
CA GLN A 31 -2.29 12.92 -3.31
C GLN A 31 -1.96 11.48 -2.88
N ILE A 32 -2.59 11.00 -1.80
CA ILE A 32 -2.43 9.63 -1.32
C ILE A 32 -2.96 8.64 -2.36
N GLU A 33 -4.17 8.85 -2.87
CA GLU A 33 -4.77 7.99 -3.90
C GLU A 33 -3.92 7.94 -5.16
N LYS A 34 -3.44 9.09 -5.63
CA LYS A 34 -2.53 9.17 -6.77
C LYS A 34 -1.23 8.40 -6.53
N LEU A 35 -0.59 8.58 -5.37
CA LEU A 35 0.64 7.87 -5.02
C LEU A 35 0.41 6.35 -4.96
N VAL A 36 -0.71 5.92 -4.39
CA VAL A 36 -1.07 4.50 -4.32
C VAL A 36 -1.30 3.92 -5.70
N GLN A 37 -1.96 4.63 -6.62
CA GLN A 37 -2.11 4.20 -8.01
C GLN A 37 -0.75 4.08 -8.72
N VAL A 38 0.13 5.06 -8.53
CA VAL A 38 1.50 5.02 -9.07
C VAL A 38 2.26 3.78 -8.56
N ILE A 39 2.17 3.48 -7.27
CA ILE A 39 2.77 2.27 -6.69
C ILE A 39 2.15 1.01 -7.30
N LEU A 40 0.82 0.89 -7.36
CA LEU A 40 0.16 -0.32 -7.84
C LEU A 40 0.39 -0.60 -9.34
N LEU A 41 0.72 0.42 -10.12
CA LEU A 41 0.93 0.33 -11.56
C LEU A 41 2.41 0.31 -11.97
N ALA A 42 3.35 0.54 -11.05
CA ALA A 42 4.77 0.49 -11.33
C ALA A 42 5.24 -0.96 -11.61
N GLU A 43 6.11 -1.11 -12.61
CA GLU A 43 6.58 -2.42 -13.10
C GLU A 43 7.41 -3.19 -12.06
N ASP A 44 8.15 -2.48 -11.21
CA ASP A 44 9.04 -3.05 -10.20
C ASP A 44 8.34 -3.40 -8.88
N THR A 45 7.03 -3.18 -8.81
CA THR A 45 6.23 -3.40 -7.60
C THR A 45 6.08 -4.88 -7.30
N LYS A 46 6.44 -5.24 -6.07
CA LYS A 46 6.39 -6.62 -5.57
C LYS A 46 5.19 -6.81 -4.66
N ILE A 47 4.59 -7.99 -4.69
CA ILE A 47 3.45 -8.35 -3.85
C ILE A 47 3.69 -9.68 -3.14
N THR A 48 3.36 -9.72 -1.86
CA THR A 48 3.22 -10.96 -1.10
C THR A 48 1.92 -10.94 -0.30
N ARG A 49 1.41 -12.11 0.09
CA ARG A 49 0.22 -12.23 0.92
C ARG A 49 0.57 -12.97 2.21
N PHE A 50 0.24 -12.37 3.34
CA PHE A 50 0.26 -13.06 4.63
C PHE A 50 -1.13 -12.98 5.27
N GLY A 51 -1.75 -14.14 5.47
CA GLY A 51 -3.10 -14.27 6.00
C GLY A 51 -4.12 -13.42 5.24
N LYS A 52 -4.70 -12.44 5.94
CA LYS A 52 -5.78 -11.58 5.43
C LYS A 52 -5.28 -10.33 4.68
N ASN A 53 -3.97 -10.14 4.50
CA ASN A 53 -3.41 -8.93 3.94
C ASN A 53 -2.46 -9.20 2.77
N TYR A 54 -2.52 -8.33 1.76
CA TYR A 54 -1.47 -8.12 0.78
C TYR A 54 -0.47 -7.08 1.29
N TYR A 55 0.80 -7.37 1.10
CA TYR A 55 1.92 -6.47 1.32
C TYR A 55 2.51 -6.16 -0.04
N ILE A 56 2.37 -4.91 -0.47
CA ILE A 56 2.78 -4.43 -1.79
C ILE A 56 3.89 -3.44 -1.58
N TRP A 57 5.06 -3.70 -2.12
CA TRP A 57 6.24 -2.86 -1.91
C TRP A 57 6.77 -2.36 -3.24
N GLN A 58 7.01 -1.05 -3.31
CA GLN A 58 7.68 -0.42 -4.43
C GLN A 58 9.12 -0.07 -4.01
N PRO A 59 10.12 -0.76 -4.59
CA PRO A 59 11.53 -0.62 -4.20
C PRO A 59 12.08 0.80 -4.27
N GLU A 60 11.90 1.52 -5.38
CA GLU A 60 12.51 2.84 -5.58
C GLU A 60 12.06 3.88 -4.55
N ARG A 61 10.81 3.79 -4.12
CA ARG A 61 10.17 4.68 -3.14
C ARG A 61 10.36 4.19 -1.72
N LYS A 62 10.76 2.94 -1.52
CA LYS A 62 10.83 2.27 -0.21
C LYS A 62 9.51 2.33 0.54
N ILE A 63 8.38 2.27 -0.19
CA ILE A 63 7.03 2.31 0.40
C ILE A 63 6.40 0.94 0.28
N GLN A 64 5.83 0.45 1.40
CA GLN A 64 4.98 -0.72 1.43
C GLN A 64 3.54 -0.32 1.77
N LEU A 65 2.61 -0.70 0.90
CA LEU A 65 1.17 -0.67 1.16
C LEU A 65 0.74 -1.99 1.79
N THR A 66 -0.04 -1.91 2.85
CA THR A 66 -0.76 -3.07 3.39
C THR A 66 -2.22 -2.95 2.99
N ILE A 67 -2.74 -3.93 2.26
CA ILE A 67 -4.10 -3.92 1.70
C ILE A 67 -4.84 -5.17 2.17
N ASN A 68 -6.09 -5.02 2.58
CA ASN A 68 -6.90 -6.17 2.94
C ASN A 68 -7.16 -7.07 1.71
N ALA A 69 -6.97 -8.37 1.87
CA ALA A 69 -7.05 -9.30 0.75
C ALA A 69 -8.48 -9.64 0.30
N ASN A 70 -9.47 -9.41 1.16
CA ASN A 70 -10.87 -9.72 0.88
C ASN A 70 -11.58 -8.58 0.14
N ASN A 71 -11.33 -7.33 0.54
CA ASN A 71 -12.08 -6.18 0.00
C ASN A 71 -11.18 -5.09 -0.61
N TYR A 72 -9.88 -5.37 -0.78
CA TYR A 72 -8.90 -4.44 -1.34
C TYR A 72 -8.83 -3.07 -0.66
N ARG A 73 -9.34 -2.92 0.57
CA ARG A 73 -9.22 -1.69 1.33
C ARG A 73 -7.76 -1.47 1.75
N LEU A 74 -7.22 -0.29 1.46
CA LEU A 74 -5.92 0.11 1.99
C LEU A 74 -6.00 0.17 3.51
N ILE A 75 -5.04 -0.44 4.20
CA ILE A 75 -4.98 -0.47 5.67
C ILE A 75 -3.98 0.55 6.16
N THR A 76 -2.78 0.57 5.60
CA THR A 76 -1.68 1.45 5.98
C THR A 76 -0.63 1.52 4.88
N ALA A 77 0.27 2.50 4.98
CA ALA A 77 1.54 2.49 4.28
C ALA A 77 2.67 2.63 5.30
N ASP A 78 3.84 2.05 5.01
CA ASP A 78 5.02 2.11 5.85
C ASP A 78 6.26 2.33 4.97
N SER A 79 7.24 3.09 5.48
CA SER A 79 8.55 3.23 4.84
C SER A 79 9.42 2.03 5.21
N VAL A 80 9.76 1.18 4.24
CA VAL A 80 10.53 -0.06 4.46
C VAL A 80 11.53 -0.30 3.33
N GLU A 81 12.71 -0.80 3.70
CA GLU A 81 13.81 -1.12 2.76
C GLU A 81 13.56 -2.39 1.93
N LYS A 82 12.64 -3.26 2.36
CA LYS A 82 12.30 -4.51 1.68
C LYS A 82 10.93 -5.03 2.10
N LEU A 83 10.38 -5.95 1.30
CA LEU A 83 9.18 -6.69 1.66
C LEU A 83 9.33 -7.42 3.01
N PRO A 84 8.24 -7.60 3.77
CA PRO A 84 8.28 -8.40 4.98
C PRO A 84 8.50 -9.85 4.60
N THR A 85 9.38 -10.52 5.33
CA THR A 85 9.54 -11.97 5.26
C THR A 85 8.63 -12.61 6.29
N GLN A 86 7.95 -13.70 5.91
CA GLN A 86 7.28 -14.56 6.89
C GLN A 86 8.34 -14.99 7.91
N LYS A 87 8.10 -14.71 9.19
CA LYS A 87 8.91 -15.29 10.26
C LYS A 87 8.46 -16.75 10.38
N ASN A 88 9.40 -17.67 10.21
CA ASN A 88 9.22 -19.09 10.48
C ASN A 88 8.82 -19.31 11.94
#